data_AF-A0A933T3A5-F1
#
_entry.id   AF-A0A933T3A5-F1
#
_cell.length_a   1.000
_cell.length_b   1.000
_cell.length_c   1.000
_cell.angle_alpha   90.00
_cell.angle_beta   90.00
_cell.angle_gamma   90.00
#
_symmetry.space_group_name_H-M   'P 1'
#
loop_
_entity.id
_entity.type
_entity.pdbx_description
1 polymer ?
#
loop_
_entity_poly.entity_id
_entity_poly.type
_entity_poly.pdbx_seq_one_letter_code
_entity_poly.pdbx_strand_id
1 'polypeptide(L)' 'MKTTVDIPEKELKEAIKYTGAKTKRDAVVYAIKDFNRRHKLTELAKMLGTFKDFMSRDDLSAMREDKKWQKRK' A
#
# COMPACT_ATOMS: atom_id res chain seq x y z
N MET A 1 8.32 4.97 -19.54
CA MET A 1 7.66 4.75 -20.84
C MET A 1 6.65 5.86 -21.07
N LYS A 2 6.55 6.38 -22.29
CA LYS A 2 5.53 7.38 -22.67
C LYS A 2 4.44 6.64 -23.44
N THR A 3 3.20 6.82 -23.03
CA THR A 3 2.02 6.17 -23.60
C THR A 3 0.95 7.23 -23.82
N THR A 4 0.27 7.17 -24.96
CA THR A 4 -0.87 8.04 -25.27
C THR A 4 -2.14 7.26 -24.99
N VAL A 5 -3.00 7.80 -24.13
CA VAL A 5 -4.30 7.23 -23.76
C VAL A 5 -5.31 8.36 -23.78
N ASP A 6 -6.50 8.07 -24.31
CA ASP A 6 -7.62 9.00 -24.25
C ASP A 6 -8.27 8.90 -22.88
N ILE A 7 -8.41 10.03 -22.20
CA ILE A 7 -8.94 10.10 -20.84
C ILE A 7 -10.05 11.15 -20.85
N PRO A 8 -11.29 10.77 -20.49
CA PRO A 8 -12.38 11.71 -20.30
C PRO A 8 -12.00 12.89 -19.38
N GLU A 9 -12.35 14.11 -19.80
CA GLU A 9 -11.86 15.33 -19.14
C GLU A 9 -12.44 15.51 -17.74
N LYS A 10 -13.67 15.05 -17.50
CA LYS A 10 -14.33 15.18 -16.19
C LYS A 10 -13.61 14.34 -15.14
N GLU A 11 -13.28 13.11 -15.50
CA GLU A 11 -12.60 12.11 -14.69
C GLU A 11 -11.17 12.56 -14.37
N LEU A 12 -10.47 13.15 -15.34
CA LEU A 12 -9.15 13.74 -15.11
C LEU A 12 -9.22 14.95 -14.15
N LYS A 13 -10.24 15.81 -14.28
CA LYS A 13 -10.47 16.94 -13.38
C LYS A 13 -10.76 16.47 -11.95
N GLU A 14 -11.58 15.43 -11.80
CA GLU A 14 -11.84 14.81 -10.50
C GLU A 14 -10.58 14.21 -9.88
N ALA A 15 -9.78 13.47 -10.67
CA ALA A 15 -8.51 12.93 -10.21
C ALA A 15 -7.58 14.05 -9.73
N ILE A 16 -7.47 15.17 -10.45
CA ILE A 16 -6.69 16.34 -10.03
C ILE A 16 -7.23 16.92 -8.72
N LYS A 17 -8.56 17.07 -8.59
CA LYS A 17 -9.21 17.60 -7.39
C LYS A 17 -8.95 16.72 -6.16
N TYR A 18 -9.09 15.40 -6.30
CA TYR A 18 -8.89 14.46 -5.19
C TYR A 18 -7.43 14.30 -4.80
N THR A 19 -6.51 14.42 -5.76
CA THR A 19 -5.08 14.23 -5.51
C THR A 19 -4.33 15.51 -5.16
N GLY A 20 -4.92 16.69 -5.43
CA GLY A 20 -4.25 17.99 -5.30
C GLY A 20 -3.07 18.15 -6.27
N ALA A 21 -3.02 17.34 -7.33
CA ALA A 21 -1.89 17.31 -8.25
C ALA A 21 -1.78 18.61 -9.07
N LYS A 22 -0.55 19.09 -9.27
CA LYS A 22 -0.29 20.30 -10.07
C LYS A 22 -0.36 20.03 -11.58
N THR A 23 -0.17 18.78 -12.00
CA THR A 23 -0.14 18.40 -13.42
C THR A 23 -1.05 17.22 -13.73
N LYS A 24 -1.53 17.15 -14.98
CA LYS A 24 -2.32 16.01 -15.49
C LYS A 24 -1.58 14.69 -15.33
N ARG A 25 -0.27 14.69 -15.56
CA ARG A 25 0.58 13.49 -15.41
C ARG A 25 0.61 13.01 -13.97
N ASP A 26 0.80 13.92 -13.01
CA ASP A 26 0.91 13.54 -11.60
C ASP A 26 -0.39 12.94 -11.06
N ALA A 27 -1.54 13.49 -11.47
CA ALA A 27 -2.85 12.93 -11.13
C ALA A 27 -3.00 11.49 -11.62
N VAL A 28 -2.63 11.23 -12.88
CA VAL A 28 -2.70 9.88 -13.48
C VAL A 28 -1.73 8.92 -12.80
N VAL A 29 -0.49 9.35 -12.54
CA VAL A 29 0.50 8.53 -11.83
C VAL A 29 0.03 8.19 -10.41
N TYR A 30 -0.58 9.14 -9.71
CA TYR A 30 -1.16 8.90 -8.40
C TYR A 30 -2.29 7.88 -8.47
N ALA A 31 -3.24 8.05 -9.39
CA ALA A 31 -4.36 7.14 -9.57
C ALA A 31 -3.90 5.69 -9.82
N ILE A 32 -2.88 5.50 -10.67
CA ILE A 32 -2.29 4.17 -10.94
C ILE A 32 -1.65 3.58 -9.67
N LYS A 33 -0.89 4.40 -8.91
CA LYS A 33 -0.26 3.94 -7.67
C LYS A 33 -1.30 3.53 -6.63
N ASP A 34 -2.37 4.32 -6.48
CA ASP A 34 -3.42 4.04 -5.52
C ASP A 34 -4.22 2.79 -5.90
N PHE A 35 -4.55 2.63 -7.19
CA PHE A 35 -5.19 1.42 -7.71
C PHE A 35 -4.37 0.16 -7.38
N ASN A 36 -3.06 0.18 -7.70
CA ASN A 36 -2.17 -0.93 -7.40
C ASN A 36 -2.04 -1.19 -5.89
N ARG A 37 -2.03 -0.13 -5.07
CA ARG A 37 -1.99 -0.27 -3.61
C ARG A 37 -3.25 -0.95 -3.08
N ARG A 38 -4.44 -0.59 -3.56
CA ARG A 38 -5.71 -1.21 -3.17
C ARG A 38 -5.71 -2.71 -3.50
N HIS A 39 -5.30 -3.08 -4.71
CA HIS A 39 -5.19 -4.49 -5.08
C HIS A 39 -4.19 -5.26 -4.21
N LYS A 40 -3.04 -4.67 -3.90
CA LYS A 40 -2.09 -5.29 -2.95
C LYS A 40 -2.72 -5.53 -1.58
N LEU A 41 -3.48 -4.56 -1.06
CA LEU A 41 -4.19 -4.71 0.21
C LEU A 41 -5.26 -5.80 0.14
N THR A 42 -5.99 -5.91 -0.97
CA THR A 42 -6.95 -6.99 -1.18
C THR A 42 -6.28 -8.35 -1.20
N GLU A 43 -5.14 -8.50 -1.87
CA GLU A 43 -4.38 -9.76 -1.86
C GLU A 43 -3.85 -10.09 -0.45
N LEU A 44 -3.33 -9.11 0.28
CA LEU A 44 -2.93 -9.31 1.68
C LEU A 44 -4.11 -9.74 2.56
N ALA A 45 -5.29 -9.16 2.36
CA ALA A 45 -6.49 -9.53 3.08
C ALA A 45 -6.91 -10.98 2.79
N LYS A 46 -6.73 -11.48 1.56
CA LYS A 46 -6.98 -12.90 1.23
C LYS A 46 -6.02 -13.85 1.93
N MET A 47 -4.82 -13.40 2.28
CA MET A 47 -3.86 -14.21 3.04
C MET A 47 -4.19 -14.28 4.53
N LEU A 48 -5.09 -13.44 5.05
CA LEU A 48 -5.54 -13.52 6.45
C LEU A 48 -6.15 -14.89 6.72
N GLY A 49 -5.68 -15.57 7.78
CA GLY A 49 -6.13 -16.91 8.16
C GLY A 49 -5.42 -18.06 7.44
N THR A 50 -4.59 -17.80 6.42
CA THR A 50 -3.80 -18.85 5.75
C THR A 50 -2.45 -19.13 6.42
N PHE A 51 -2.00 -18.23 7.29
CA PHE A 51 -0.71 -18.38 7.97
C PHE A 51 -0.84 -19.39 9.12
N LYS A 52 -0.38 -20.61 8.87
CA LYS A 52 -0.40 -21.71 9.86
C LYS A 52 0.66 -21.54 10.95
N ASP A 53 1.79 -20.95 10.61
CA ASP A 53 2.96 -20.81 11.50
C ASP A 53 3.24 -19.34 11.89
N PHE A 54 2.22 -18.48 11.86
CA PHE A 54 2.41 -17.10 12.28
C PHE A 54 2.57 -17.04 13.80
N MET A 55 3.56 -16.29 14.26
CA MET A 55 3.81 -16.12 15.69
C MET A 55 2.57 -15.58 16.40
N SER A 56 2.25 -16.20 17.53
CA SER A 56 1.21 -15.72 18.43
C SER A 56 1.67 -14.47 19.18
N ARG A 57 0.74 -13.83 19.91
CA ARG A 57 1.06 -12.70 20.77
C ARG A 57 2.07 -13.07 21.87
N ASP A 58 2.02 -14.31 22.34
CA ASP A 58 2.89 -14.82 23.39
C ASP A 58 4.30 -15.06 22.83
N ASP A 59 4.40 -15.62 21.63
CA ASP A 59 5.68 -15.77 20.91
C ASP A 59 6.37 -14.41 20.69
N LEU A 60 5.60 -13.38 20.31
CA LEU A 60 6.13 -12.03 20.13
C LEU A 60 6.61 -11.41 21.45
N SER A 61 5.92 -11.70 22.56
CA SER A 61 6.27 -11.18 23.88
C SER A 61 7.57 -11.82 24.39
N ALA A 62 7.69 -13.14 24.25
CA ALA A 62 8.93 -13.88 24.53
C ALA A 62 10.12 -13.37 23.68
N MET A 63 9.90 -13.07 22.39
CA MET A 63 10.96 -12.51 21.53
C MET A 63 11.43 -11.12 21.96
N ARG A 64 10.55 -10.27 22.52
CA ARG A 64 10.89 -8.91 22.99
C ARG A 64 11.64 -8.92 24.32
N GLU A 65 11.34 -9.90 25.16
CA GLU A 65 11.98 -10.09 26.48
C GLU A 65 13.33 -10.82 26.38
N ASP A 66 13.61 -11.46 25.23
CA ASP A 66 14.89 -12.11 24.96
C ASP A 66 16.05 -11.10 25.08
N LYS A 67 16.97 -11.40 26.00
CA LYS A 67 18.15 -10.59 26.37
C LYS A 67 19.03 -10.22 25.18
N LYS A 68 18.96 -10.97 24.07
CA LYS A 68 19.70 -10.66 22.83
C LYS A 68 19.27 -9.35 22.17
N TRP A 69 18.02 -8.93 22.36
CA TRP A 69 17.47 -7.69 21.81
C TRP A 69 17.57 -6.50 22.77
N GLN A 70 17.72 -6.76 24.07
CA GLN A 70 17.95 -5.75 25.11
C GLN A 70 19.35 -5.11 25.02
N LYS A 71 20.36 -5.85 24.54
CA LYS A 71 21.77 -5.38 24.46
C LYS A 71 22.08 -4.41 23.30
N ARG A 72 21.09 -4.05 22.47
CA ARG A 72 21.24 -3.15 21.31
C ARG A 72 20.66 -1.74 21.53
N LYS A 73 20.27 -1.41 22.76
CA LYS A 73 19.79 -0.08 23.15
C LYS A 73 20.89 0.74 23.82
#